data_AF-A0A168NJJ4-F1
#
_entry.id   AF-A0A168NJJ4-F1
#
_cell.length_a   1.000
_cell.length_b   1.000
_cell.length_c   1.000
_cell.angle_alpha   90.00
_cell.angle_beta   90.00
_cell.angle_gamma   90.00
#
_symmetry.space_group_name_H-M   'P 1'
#
loop_
_entity.id
_entity.type
_entity.pdbx_description
1 polymer ?
#
loop_
_entity_poly.entity_id
_entity_poly.type
_entity_poly.pdbx_seq_one_letter_code
_entity_poly.pdbx_strand_id
1 'polypeptide(L)'
;SQEIIIRKIKGLLNKLTLERFDSISDQIWEYAKQSEKEDNGQSLRTVIQLIFDKACDEPNFASMWAQLCRKMYDVISLDSNIKDVNILDKNKEPVSGGALYRKYLLNRCQQEFEKGWKSDLPKLDESSAEVMMTDEYYAAAKAKRQGLGLVQFIGELFKRQMLTDRVMIECLMRLCADPSHPEDEETETMCKMLTTMGKAFDTSGRKNKEWLDIYFERMNEMYKSTTLSSRVKFMILDVFDLRKSKWTLKRGNQPAPTTIAQIHEQAKK
;
A
#
# COMPACT_ATOMS: atom_id res chain seq x y z
N SER A 1 -23.27 19.67 2.15
CA SER A 1 -22.65 19.16 3.39
C SER A 1 -21.41 18.34 3.04
N GLN A 2 -20.44 18.22 3.95
CA GLN A 2 -19.25 17.38 3.77
C GLN A 2 -19.61 15.91 3.49
N GLU A 3 -20.69 15.39 4.08
CA GLU A 3 -21.15 14.03 3.82
C GLU A 3 -21.50 13.78 2.35
N ILE A 4 -22.11 14.75 1.67
CA ILE A 4 -22.43 14.64 0.24
C ILE A 4 -21.14 14.54 -0.58
N ILE A 5 -20.13 15.33 -0.24
CA ILE A 5 -18.82 15.29 -0.90
C ILE A 5 -18.16 13.93 -0.71
N ILE A 6 -18.13 13.42 0.53
CA ILE A 6 -17.60 12.08 0.84
C ILE A 6 -18.31 11.00 0.02
N ARG A 7 -19.65 11.03 -0.04
CA ARG A 7 -20.43 10.06 -0.83
C ARG A 7 -20.09 10.13 -2.32
N LYS A 8 -19.92 11.33 -2.88
CA LYS A 8 -19.54 11.51 -4.28
C LYS A 8 -18.13 10.99 -4.56
N ILE A 9 -17.15 11.32 -3.72
CA ILE A 9 -15.77 10.81 -3.87
C ILE A 9 -15.75 9.28 -3.77
N LYS A 10 -16.44 8.68 -2.78
CA LYS A 10 -16.58 7.22 -2.68
C LYS A 10 -17.19 6.61 -3.95
N GLY A 11 -18.21 7.25 -4.52
CA GLY A 11 -18.81 6.85 -5.79
C GLY A 11 -17.86 6.92 -6.97
N LEU A 12 -16.94 7.89 -7.00
CA LEU A 12 -15.90 7.99 -8.02
C LEU A 12 -14.82 6.92 -7.84
N LEU A 13 -14.34 6.72 -6.60
CA LEU A 13 -13.34 5.70 -6.30
C LEU A 13 -13.85 4.28 -6.66
N ASN A 14 -15.11 3.97 -6.38
CA ASN A 14 -15.72 2.69 -6.78
C ASN A 14 -15.83 2.48 -8.29
N LYS A 15 -15.78 3.57 -9.08
CA LYS A 15 -15.82 3.52 -10.55
C LYS A 15 -14.44 3.63 -11.18
N LEU A 16 -13.39 3.84 -10.36
CA LEU A 16 -12.03 4.00 -10.86
C LEU A 16 -11.52 2.68 -11.44
N THR A 17 -11.18 2.72 -12.71
CA THR A 17 -10.57 1.60 -13.45
C THR A 17 -9.43 2.16 -14.31
N LEU A 18 -8.56 1.29 -14.83
CA LEU A 18 -7.48 1.74 -15.73
C LEU A 18 -8.03 2.44 -16.99
N GLU A 19 -9.14 1.96 -17.55
CA GLU A 19 -9.77 2.56 -18.74
C GLU A 19 -10.35 3.95 -18.47
N ARG A 20 -10.89 4.16 -17.26
CA ARG A 20 -11.52 5.42 -16.86
C ARG A 20 -10.62 6.27 -15.96
N PHE A 21 -9.34 5.91 -15.87
CA PHE A 21 -8.44 6.44 -14.86
C PHE A 21 -8.35 7.95 -14.96
N ASP A 22 -8.05 8.48 -16.14
CA ASP A 22 -7.84 9.93 -16.31
C ASP A 22 -9.10 10.72 -16.00
N SER A 23 -10.23 10.37 -16.63
CA SER A 23 -11.49 11.07 -16.43
C SER A 23 -11.97 11.06 -14.96
N ILE A 24 -11.80 9.95 -14.25
CA ILE A 24 -12.25 9.85 -12.85
C ILE A 24 -11.25 10.52 -11.90
N SER A 25 -9.95 10.36 -12.13
CA SER A 25 -8.93 11.02 -11.31
C SER A 25 -9.01 12.53 -11.41
N ASP A 26 -9.32 13.08 -12.59
CA ASP A 26 -9.56 14.52 -12.77
C ASP A 26 -10.79 14.98 -11.98
N GLN A 27 -11.88 14.21 -11.98
CA GLN A 27 -13.06 14.53 -11.15
C GLN A 27 -12.76 14.47 -9.66
N ILE A 28 -11.96 13.50 -9.21
CA ILE A 28 -11.53 13.42 -7.81
C ILE A 28 -10.66 14.64 -7.46
N TRP A 29 -9.80 15.07 -8.38
CA TRP A 29 -8.99 16.27 -8.21
C TRP A 29 -9.84 17.53 -8.00
N GLU A 30 -10.94 17.71 -8.75
CA GLU A 30 -11.85 18.84 -8.54
C GLU A 30 -12.44 18.91 -7.12
N TYR A 31 -12.59 17.76 -6.45
CA TYR A 31 -12.97 17.74 -5.02
C TYR A 31 -11.79 18.11 -4.12
N ALA A 32 -10.59 17.59 -4.40
CA ALA A 32 -9.39 17.95 -3.64
C ALA A 32 -9.05 19.44 -3.74
N LYS A 33 -9.24 20.02 -4.93
CA LYS A 33 -8.99 21.44 -5.24
C LYS A 33 -9.87 22.41 -4.45
N GLN A 34 -11.00 21.95 -3.89
CA GLN A 34 -11.81 22.78 -2.99
C GLN A 34 -11.01 23.29 -1.79
N SER A 35 -9.90 22.63 -1.44
CA SER A 35 -8.96 23.11 -0.44
C SER A 35 -8.26 24.43 -0.75
N GLU A 36 -8.32 24.97 -1.98
CA GLU A 36 -7.92 26.36 -2.25
C GLU A 36 -8.76 27.37 -1.45
N LYS A 37 -9.99 27.00 -1.09
CA LYS A 37 -10.95 27.84 -0.36
C LYS A 37 -10.98 27.51 1.14
N GLU A 38 -10.05 26.69 1.61
CA GLU A 38 -9.96 26.22 2.99
C GLU A 38 -8.60 26.57 3.57
N ASP A 39 -8.56 27.10 4.79
CA ASP A 39 -7.29 27.42 5.44
C ASP A 39 -6.55 26.20 5.97
N ASN A 40 -7.25 25.07 6.10
CA ASN A 40 -6.71 23.84 6.68
C ASN A 40 -6.59 22.70 5.67
N GLY A 41 -6.89 22.86 4.38
CA GLY A 41 -6.79 21.76 3.40
C GLY A 41 -7.62 20.51 3.73
N GLN A 42 -8.81 20.67 4.33
CA GLN A 42 -9.67 19.58 4.78
C GLN A 42 -10.16 18.67 3.65
N SER A 43 -10.55 19.22 2.50
CA SER A 43 -11.02 18.46 1.35
C SER A 43 -9.91 17.56 0.80
N LEU A 44 -8.69 18.08 0.67
CA LEU A 44 -7.53 17.30 0.27
C LEU A 44 -7.23 16.15 1.24
N ARG A 45 -7.24 16.40 2.55
CA ARG A 45 -7.10 15.34 3.56
C ARG A 45 -8.17 14.27 3.43
N THR A 46 -9.41 14.67 3.20
CA THR A 46 -10.55 13.76 3.04
C THR A 46 -10.38 12.88 1.80
N VAL A 47 -9.89 13.44 0.69
CA VAL A 47 -9.60 12.66 -0.52
C VAL A 47 -8.49 11.64 -0.27
N ILE A 48 -7.37 12.06 0.35
CA ILE A 48 -6.27 11.16 0.70
C ILE A 48 -6.76 10.04 1.62
N GLN A 49 -7.54 10.37 2.65
CA GLN A 49 -8.18 9.43 3.56
C GLN A 49 -8.95 8.35 2.80
N LEU A 50 -9.85 8.74 1.91
CA LEU A 50 -10.71 7.82 1.17
C LEU A 50 -9.93 6.93 0.19
N ILE A 51 -8.83 7.44 -0.40
CA ILE A 51 -7.93 6.63 -1.23
C ILE A 51 -7.26 5.54 -0.39
N PHE A 52 -6.76 5.89 0.80
CA PHE A 52 -6.14 4.92 1.71
C PHE A 52 -7.13 3.84 2.12
N ASP A 53 -8.35 4.23 2.50
CA ASP A 53 -9.38 3.28 2.91
C ASP A 53 -9.66 2.26 1.80
N LYS A 54 -9.77 2.72 0.55
CA LYS A 54 -9.94 1.86 -0.64
C LYS A 54 -8.71 1.00 -0.91
N ALA A 55 -7.52 1.56 -0.81
CA ALA A 55 -6.27 0.83 -1.08
C ALA A 55 -6.01 -0.29 -0.07
N CYS A 56 -6.35 -0.06 1.20
CA CYS A 56 -6.27 -1.08 2.26
C CYS A 56 -7.31 -2.20 2.06
N ASP A 57 -8.51 -1.87 1.60
CA ASP A 57 -9.56 -2.86 1.34
C ASP A 57 -9.34 -3.67 0.05
N GLU A 58 -8.61 -3.11 -0.92
CA GLU A 58 -8.43 -3.65 -2.27
C GLU A 58 -6.95 -3.76 -2.68
N PRO A 59 -6.17 -4.64 -2.00
CA PRO A 59 -4.73 -4.79 -2.25
C PRO A 59 -4.35 -5.09 -3.70
N ASN A 60 -5.20 -5.84 -4.43
CA ASN A 60 -4.97 -6.18 -5.83
C ASN A 60 -4.92 -4.94 -6.76
N PHE A 61 -5.53 -3.83 -6.33
CA PHE A 61 -5.53 -2.56 -7.07
C PHE A 61 -4.54 -1.53 -6.49
N ALA A 62 -3.67 -1.92 -5.55
CA ALA A 62 -2.70 -1.03 -4.89
C ALA A 62 -1.89 -0.17 -5.87
N SER A 63 -1.45 -0.75 -7.00
CA SER A 63 -0.69 -0.02 -8.03
C SER A 63 -1.49 1.13 -8.67
N MET A 64 -2.80 0.93 -8.89
CA MET A 64 -3.72 1.94 -9.43
C MET A 64 -3.98 3.03 -8.39
N TRP A 65 -4.21 2.67 -7.13
CA TRP A 65 -4.34 3.63 -6.04
C TRP A 65 -3.07 4.48 -5.88
N ALA A 66 -1.89 3.86 -6.03
CA ALA A 66 -0.61 4.57 -5.93
C ALA A 66 -0.39 5.49 -7.15
N GLN A 67 -0.88 5.09 -8.33
CA GLN A 67 -0.91 5.95 -9.52
C GLN A 67 -1.78 7.19 -9.28
N LEU A 68 -2.94 7.02 -8.63
CA LEU A 68 -3.82 8.14 -8.29
C LEU A 68 -3.12 9.12 -7.33
N CYS A 69 -2.48 8.61 -6.27
CA CYS A 69 -1.69 9.45 -5.37
C CYS A 69 -0.57 10.20 -6.10
N ARG A 70 0.11 9.55 -7.05
CA ARG A 70 1.16 10.18 -7.84
C ARG A 70 0.61 11.28 -8.74
N LYS A 71 -0.49 11.03 -9.47
CA LYS A 71 -1.14 12.04 -10.32
C LYS A 71 -1.57 13.26 -9.49
N MET A 72 -2.16 13.04 -8.32
CA MET A 72 -2.52 14.13 -7.41
C MET A 72 -1.30 14.94 -6.95
N TYR A 73 -0.21 14.26 -6.60
CA TYR A 73 1.04 14.93 -6.25
C TYR A 73 1.60 15.77 -7.40
N ASP A 74 1.60 15.25 -8.62
CA ASP A 74 2.12 15.96 -9.77
C ASP A 74 1.29 17.22 -10.07
N VAL A 75 -0.05 17.13 -10.00
CA VAL A 75 -0.94 18.28 -10.23
C VAL A 75 -0.83 19.33 -9.12
N ILE A 76 -0.86 18.92 -7.85
CA ILE A 76 -0.75 19.86 -6.72
C ILE A 76 0.65 20.48 -6.61
N SER A 77 1.69 19.82 -7.12
CA SER A 77 3.04 20.40 -7.17
C SER A 77 3.12 21.62 -8.09
N LEU A 78 2.17 21.77 -9.03
CA LEU A 78 2.05 22.93 -9.90
C LEU A 78 1.17 24.04 -9.31
N ASP A 79 0.48 23.77 -8.19
CA ASP A 79 -0.50 24.66 -7.58
C ASP A 79 -0.08 25.05 -6.15
N SER A 80 0.36 26.29 -5.99
CA SER A 80 0.77 26.83 -4.69
C SER A 80 -0.37 27.46 -3.90
N ASN A 81 -1.61 27.46 -4.42
CA ASN A 81 -2.76 28.06 -3.75
C ASN A 81 -3.30 27.18 -2.62
N ILE A 82 -3.11 25.87 -2.72
CA ILE A 82 -3.53 24.92 -1.67
C ILE A 82 -2.47 24.91 -0.56
N LYS A 83 -2.89 25.34 0.63
CA LYS A 83 -2.04 25.45 1.84
C LYS A 83 -2.76 24.91 3.07
N ASP A 84 -2.01 24.66 4.13
CA ASP A 84 -2.55 24.45 5.48
C ASP A 84 -1.86 25.38 6.47
N VAL A 85 -2.61 26.34 7.02
CA VAL A 85 -2.09 27.33 7.95
C VAL A 85 -1.62 26.73 9.28
N ASN A 86 -2.08 25.52 9.61
CA ASN A 86 -1.67 24.81 10.83
C ASN A 86 -0.34 24.08 10.66
N ILE A 87 0.18 24.02 9.43
CA ILE A 87 1.39 23.29 9.10
C ILE A 87 2.42 24.28 8.59
N LEU A 88 3.36 24.61 9.46
CA LEU A 88 4.44 25.56 9.13
C LEU A 88 5.69 24.84 8.65
N ASP A 89 6.42 25.51 7.76
CA ASP A 89 7.74 25.13 7.31
C ASP A 89 8.84 25.67 8.26
N LYS A 90 10.11 25.58 7.83
CA LYS A 90 11.26 26.06 8.62
C LYS A 90 11.28 27.59 8.77
N ASN A 91 10.66 28.31 7.84
CA ASN A 91 10.58 29.77 7.82
C ASN A 91 9.33 30.29 8.55
N LYS A 92 8.55 29.39 9.17
CA LYS A 92 7.25 29.67 9.79
C LYS A 92 6.16 30.08 8.79
N GLU A 93 6.31 29.71 7.53
CA GLU A 93 5.31 29.93 6.49
C GLU A 93 4.41 28.69 6.32
N PRO A 94 3.13 28.85 5.99
CA PRO A 94 2.24 27.73 5.69
C PRO A 94 2.78 26.86 4.55
N VAL A 95 2.86 25.55 4.77
CA VAL A 95 3.27 24.60 3.74
C VAL A 95 2.19 24.51 2.67
N SER A 96 2.59 24.56 1.40
CA SER A 96 1.70 24.52 0.24
C SER A 96 2.12 23.48 -0.81
N GLY A 97 1.24 23.25 -1.78
CA GLY A 97 1.50 22.48 -2.99
C GLY A 97 1.98 21.04 -2.73
N GLY A 98 2.98 20.60 -3.49
CA GLY A 98 3.55 19.25 -3.40
C GLY A 98 4.15 18.92 -2.02
N ALA A 99 4.74 19.90 -1.33
CA ALA A 99 5.30 19.70 0.00
C ALA A 99 4.20 19.37 1.02
N LEU A 100 3.05 20.06 0.92
CA LEU A 100 1.88 19.80 1.74
C LEU A 100 1.32 18.39 1.47
N TYR A 101 1.14 18.04 0.20
CA TYR A 101 0.65 16.72 -0.20
C TYR A 101 1.52 15.59 0.36
N ARG A 102 2.84 15.72 0.22
CA ARG A 102 3.79 14.73 0.73
C ARG A 102 3.68 14.60 2.25
N LYS A 103 3.50 15.71 2.98
CA LYS A 103 3.33 15.71 4.43
C LYS A 103 2.04 15.01 4.84
N TYR A 104 0.92 15.27 4.16
CA TYR A 104 -0.33 14.53 4.40
C TYR A 104 -0.22 13.04 4.11
N LEU A 105 0.40 12.68 2.99
CA LEU A 105 0.59 11.28 2.61
C LEU A 105 1.42 10.52 3.65
N LEU A 106 2.55 11.11 4.09
CA LEU A 106 3.42 10.51 5.10
C LEU A 106 2.72 10.40 6.46
N ASN A 107 2.04 11.46 6.92
CA ASN A 107 1.28 11.43 8.15
C ASN A 107 0.19 10.34 8.11
N ARG A 108 -0.47 10.17 6.96
CA ARG A 108 -1.49 9.15 6.77
C ARG A 108 -0.89 7.74 6.81
N CYS A 109 0.22 7.51 6.11
CA CYS A 109 0.95 6.25 6.18
C CYS A 109 1.34 5.91 7.63
N GLN A 110 1.87 6.89 8.36
CA GLN A 110 2.28 6.70 9.76
C GLN A 110 1.09 6.37 10.65
N GLN A 111 -0.01 7.13 10.58
CA GLN A 111 -1.21 6.87 11.36
C GLN A 111 -1.78 5.47 11.12
N GLU A 112 -1.89 5.05 9.86
CA GLU A 112 -2.42 3.73 9.53
C GLU A 112 -1.45 2.61 9.91
N PHE A 113 -0.14 2.87 9.83
CA PHE A 113 0.86 1.90 10.25
C PHE A 113 0.89 1.72 11.77
N GLU A 114 0.80 2.81 12.54
CA GLU A 114 0.81 2.80 14.00
C GLU A 114 -0.41 2.09 14.60
N LYS A 115 -1.58 2.16 13.95
CA LYS A 115 -2.76 1.35 14.33
C LYS A 115 -2.43 -0.13 14.41
N GLY A 116 -1.59 -0.60 13.48
CA GLY A 116 -1.16 -1.97 13.43
C GLY A 116 -2.22 -2.95 12.98
N TRP A 117 -1.77 -4.20 12.80
CA TRP A 117 -2.60 -5.30 12.30
C TRP A 117 -2.38 -6.61 13.04
N LYS A 118 -1.43 -6.63 13.99
CA LYS A 118 -1.26 -7.69 14.98
C LYS A 118 -2.24 -7.44 16.12
N SER A 119 -3.53 -7.53 15.82
CA SER A 119 -4.54 -7.81 16.84
C SER A 119 -4.36 -9.28 17.20
N ASP A 120 -4.29 -9.62 18.48
CA ASP A 120 -4.38 -11.02 18.91
C ASP A 120 -5.72 -11.56 18.40
N LEU A 121 -5.70 -12.24 17.24
CA LEU A 121 -6.85 -12.99 16.79
C LEU A 121 -7.12 -14.03 17.89
N PRO A 122 -8.36 -14.14 18.39
CA PRO A 122 -8.72 -15.16 19.37
C PRO A 122 -8.22 -16.52 18.89
N LYS A 123 -7.40 -17.20 19.71
CA LYS A 123 -6.90 -18.53 19.36
C LYS A 123 -8.10 -19.45 19.20
N LEU A 124 -8.27 -19.97 18.01
CA LEU A 124 -9.33 -20.91 17.68
C LEU A 124 -9.01 -22.25 18.35
N ASP A 125 -9.80 -22.64 19.36
CA ASP A 125 -9.77 -23.98 19.96
C ASP A 125 -10.83 -24.89 19.31
N GLU A 126 -11.06 -26.10 19.83
CA GLU A 126 -12.03 -27.06 19.26
C GLU A 126 -13.49 -26.53 19.23
N SER A 127 -13.81 -25.41 19.89
CA SER A 127 -15.08 -24.66 19.79
C SER A 127 -15.08 -23.54 18.73
N SER A 128 -14.05 -23.53 17.86
CA SER A 128 -13.72 -22.51 16.84
C SER A 128 -14.86 -22.02 15.96
N ALA A 129 -15.89 -22.83 15.71
CA ALA A 129 -17.01 -22.43 14.85
C ALA A 129 -17.81 -21.25 15.42
N GLU A 130 -18.03 -21.20 16.75
CA GLU A 130 -18.77 -20.11 17.38
C GLU A 130 -17.89 -18.86 17.52
N VAL A 131 -16.60 -19.04 17.85
CA VAL A 131 -15.61 -17.95 17.96
C VAL A 131 -15.40 -17.23 16.62
N MET A 132 -15.35 -17.96 15.51
CA MET A 132 -15.25 -17.39 14.15
C MET A 132 -16.48 -16.59 13.72
N MET A 133 -17.61 -16.73 14.43
CA MET A 133 -18.85 -16.01 14.13
C MET A 133 -19.05 -14.76 15.00
N THR A 134 -18.08 -14.44 15.87
CA THR A 134 -18.14 -13.24 16.71
C THR A 134 -17.79 -11.98 15.93
N ASP A 135 -18.48 -10.88 16.23
CA ASP A 135 -18.19 -9.56 15.66
C ASP A 135 -16.73 -9.14 15.94
N GLU A 136 -16.17 -9.52 17.09
CA GLU A 136 -14.79 -9.26 17.47
C GLU A 136 -13.79 -9.97 16.55
N TYR A 137 -14.01 -11.25 16.24
CA TYR A 137 -13.17 -11.99 15.29
C TYR A 137 -13.23 -11.37 13.89
N TYR A 138 -14.43 -11.04 13.39
CA TYR A 138 -14.58 -10.38 12.09
C TYR A 138 -13.89 -9.00 12.04
N ALA A 139 -14.00 -8.22 13.11
CA ALA A 139 -13.33 -6.92 13.22
C ALA A 139 -11.80 -7.07 13.21
N ALA A 140 -11.26 -8.02 13.98
CA ALA A 140 -9.83 -8.31 14.04
C ALA A 140 -9.30 -8.85 12.70
N ALA A 141 -10.01 -9.79 12.05
CA ALA A 141 -9.65 -10.32 10.74
C ALA A 141 -9.68 -9.22 9.66
N LYS A 142 -10.69 -8.33 9.71
CA LYS A 142 -10.78 -7.18 8.81
C LYS A 142 -9.61 -6.22 9.02
N ALA A 143 -9.28 -5.89 10.28
CA ALA A 143 -8.15 -5.03 10.61
C ALA A 143 -6.83 -5.62 10.12
N LYS A 144 -6.64 -6.94 10.29
CA LYS A 144 -5.48 -7.68 9.77
C LYS A 144 -5.37 -7.55 8.25
N ARG A 145 -6.46 -7.86 7.54
CA ARG A 145 -6.53 -7.76 6.08
C ARG A 145 -6.22 -6.34 5.58
N GLN A 146 -6.81 -5.32 6.21
CA GLN A 146 -6.59 -3.92 5.85
C GLN A 146 -5.14 -3.47 6.11
N GLY A 147 -4.54 -3.91 7.22
CA GLY A 147 -3.14 -3.60 7.52
C GLY A 147 -2.16 -4.26 6.56
N LEU A 148 -2.39 -5.51 6.16
CA LEU A 148 -1.58 -6.14 5.11
C LEU A 148 -1.80 -5.47 3.74
N GLY A 149 -3.03 -5.03 3.44
CA GLY A 149 -3.33 -4.21 2.27
C GLY A 149 -2.59 -2.87 2.27
N LEU A 150 -2.51 -2.20 3.42
CA LEU A 150 -1.72 -0.98 3.61
C LEU A 150 -0.25 -1.20 3.27
N VAL A 151 0.36 -2.30 3.74
CA VAL A 151 1.78 -2.59 3.47
C VAL A 151 2.04 -2.79 1.98
N GLN A 152 1.14 -3.48 1.27
CA GLN A 152 1.24 -3.62 -0.20
C GLN A 152 1.11 -2.26 -0.89
N PHE A 153 0.18 -1.42 -0.44
CA PHE A 153 -0.01 -0.07 -0.96
C PHE A 153 1.21 0.83 -0.73
N ILE A 154 1.81 0.78 0.46
CA ILE A 154 3.07 1.48 0.80
C ILE A 154 4.19 1.06 -0.16
N GLY A 155 4.31 -0.23 -0.48
CA GLY A 155 5.27 -0.71 -1.47
C GLY A 155 5.11 -0.07 -2.86
N GLU A 156 3.87 0.07 -3.33
CA GLU A 156 3.57 0.73 -4.61
C GLU A 156 3.81 2.25 -4.56
N LEU A 157 3.52 2.91 -3.45
CA LEU A 157 3.83 4.33 -3.25
C LEU A 157 5.35 4.57 -3.25
N PHE A 158 6.13 3.71 -2.59
CA PHE A 158 7.58 3.80 -2.58
C PHE A 158 8.17 3.63 -3.99
N LYS A 159 7.68 2.66 -4.77
CA LYS A 159 8.09 2.47 -6.17
C LYS A 159 7.90 3.74 -7.02
N ARG A 160 6.93 4.57 -6.66
CA ARG A 160 6.63 5.87 -7.31
C ARG A 160 7.31 7.07 -6.67
N GLN A 161 8.33 6.83 -5.83
CA GLN A 161 9.13 7.84 -5.12
C GLN A 161 8.31 8.75 -4.19
N MET A 162 7.18 8.26 -3.69
CA MET A 162 6.29 9.02 -2.80
C MET A 162 6.65 8.87 -1.31
N LEU A 163 7.41 7.83 -0.97
CA LEU A 163 7.81 7.49 0.39
C LEU A 163 9.34 7.40 0.50
N THR A 164 9.84 7.40 1.74
CA THR A 164 11.28 7.30 2.04
C THR A 164 11.65 5.89 2.46
N ASP A 165 12.95 5.58 2.39
CA ASP A 165 13.50 4.28 2.79
C ASP A 165 13.15 3.92 4.24
N ARG A 166 13.04 4.91 5.14
CA ARG A 166 12.69 4.70 6.56
C ARG A 166 11.35 3.98 6.72
N VAL A 167 10.34 4.36 5.95
CA VAL A 167 9.01 3.73 6.02
C VAL A 167 9.08 2.26 5.58
N MET A 168 9.92 1.97 4.59
CA MET A 168 10.11 0.61 4.06
C MET A 168 10.82 -0.30 5.05
N ILE A 169 11.87 0.22 5.70
CA ILE A 169 12.60 -0.48 6.77
C ILE A 169 11.64 -0.89 7.88
N GLU A 170 10.78 0.04 8.30
CA GLU A 170 9.82 -0.21 9.37
C GLU A 170 8.76 -1.26 8.99
N CYS A 171 8.24 -1.19 7.76
CA CYS A 171 7.29 -2.19 7.24
C CYS A 171 7.90 -3.60 7.18
N LEU A 172 9.10 -3.73 6.59
CA LEU A 172 9.78 -5.03 6.47
C LEU A 172 10.15 -5.59 7.85
N MET A 173 10.67 -4.75 8.74
CA MET A 173 11.01 -5.16 10.11
C MET A 173 9.79 -5.70 10.87
N ARG A 174 8.62 -5.08 10.68
CA ARG A 174 7.38 -5.53 11.31
C ARG A 174 6.87 -6.86 10.76
N LEU A 175 6.97 -7.07 9.45
CA LEU A 175 6.56 -8.31 8.79
C LEU A 175 7.43 -9.51 9.20
N CYS A 176 8.73 -9.32 9.41
CA CYS A 176 9.66 -10.36 9.86
C CYS A 176 10.03 -10.24 11.35
N ALA A 177 9.12 -9.71 12.18
CA ALA A 177 9.41 -9.46 13.60
C ALA A 177 9.64 -10.75 14.40
N ASP A 178 8.84 -11.80 14.15
CA ASP A 178 8.99 -13.13 14.73
C ASP A 178 9.23 -14.18 13.62
N PRO A 179 10.49 -14.40 13.22
CA PRO A 179 10.82 -15.39 12.19
C PRO A 179 10.68 -16.84 12.67
N SER A 180 10.48 -17.09 13.97
CA SER A 180 10.29 -18.44 14.52
C SER A 180 8.85 -18.92 14.35
N HIS A 181 7.88 -18.00 14.42
CA HIS A 181 6.46 -18.29 14.20
C HIS A 181 5.87 -17.45 13.05
N PRO A 182 6.38 -17.61 11.82
CA PRO A 182 5.89 -16.86 10.67
C PRO A 182 4.48 -17.32 10.28
N GLU A 183 3.67 -16.34 9.88
CA GLU A 183 2.34 -16.57 9.33
C GLU A 183 2.32 -16.45 7.81
N ASP A 184 1.49 -17.26 7.16
CA ASP A 184 1.37 -17.30 5.70
C ASP A 184 1.02 -15.92 5.09
N GLU A 185 0.05 -15.21 5.66
CA GLU A 185 -0.43 -13.91 5.11
C GLU A 185 0.62 -12.80 5.22
N GLU A 186 1.31 -12.71 6.36
CA GLU A 186 2.38 -11.72 6.58
C GLU A 186 3.56 -12.00 5.66
N THR A 187 3.97 -13.27 5.58
CA THR A 187 5.10 -13.71 4.75
C THR A 187 4.82 -13.53 3.27
N GLU A 188 3.59 -13.85 2.82
CA GLU A 188 3.14 -13.57 1.46
C GLU A 188 3.20 -12.07 1.15
N THR A 189 2.72 -11.24 2.09
CA THR A 189 2.74 -9.78 1.94
C THR A 189 4.18 -9.25 1.84
N MET A 190 5.10 -9.79 2.65
CA MET A 190 6.53 -9.48 2.55
C MET A 190 7.11 -9.84 1.18
N CYS A 191 6.79 -11.03 0.66
CA CYS A 191 7.25 -11.48 -0.65
C CYS A 191 6.72 -10.59 -1.78
N LYS A 192 5.42 -10.25 -1.75
CA LYS A 192 4.79 -9.33 -2.71
C LYS A 192 5.43 -7.94 -2.65
N MET A 193 5.62 -7.41 -1.45
CA MET A 193 6.25 -6.10 -1.24
C MET A 193 7.66 -6.08 -1.83
N LEU A 194 8.52 -7.03 -1.47
CA LEU A 194 9.89 -7.15 -2.00
C LEU A 194 9.91 -7.33 -3.52
N THR A 195 8.97 -8.06 -4.09
CA THR A 195 8.84 -8.20 -5.55
C THR A 195 8.54 -6.86 -6.22
N THR A 196 7.68 -6.03 -5.63
CA THR A 196 7.30 -4.71 -6.17
C THR A 196 8.40 -3.66 -6.00
N MET A 197 8.99 -3.56 -4.81
CA MET A 197 9.85 -2.43 -4.43
C MET A 197 11.33 -2.79 -4.25
N GLY A 198 11.66 -4.08 -4.20
CA GLY A 198 12.99 -4.56 -3.80
C GLY A 198 14.11 -4.03 -4.68
N LYS A 199 13.90 -3.94 -6.00
CA LYS A 199 14.88 -3.33 -6.92
C LYS A 199 15.17 -1.88 -6.54
N ALA A 200 14.13 -1.07 -6.36
CA ALA A 200 14.28 0.34 -6.04
C ALA A 200 15.03 0.49 -4.72
N PHE A 201 14.60 -0.24 -3.69
CA PHE A 201 15.19 -0.19 -2.36
C PHE A 201 16.65 -0.66 -2.31
N ASP A 202 17.00 -1.76 -2.99
CA ASP A 202 18.37 -2.31 -3.07
C ASP A 202 19.33 -1.38 -3.82
N THR A 203 18.81 -0.53 -4.72
CA THR A 203 19.60 0.45 -5.48
C THR A 203 19.71 1.83 -4.81
N SER A 204 18.87 2.14 -3.83
CA SER A 204 18.84 3.45 -3.17
C SER A 204 20.13 3.79 -2.40
N GLY A 205 20.90 2.79 -1.95
CA GLY A 205 22.17 3.03 -1.28
C GLY A 205 22.74 1.81 -0.56
N ARG A 206 24.00 1.91 -0.12
CA ARG A 206 24.71 0.79 0.55
C ARG A 206 24.01 0.31 1.82
N LYS A 207 23.51 1.23 2.66
CA LYS A 207 22.78 0.89 3.89
C LYS A 207 21.53 0.06 3.61
N ASN A 208 20.84 0.31 2.49
CA ASN A 208 19.62 -0.41 2.16
C ASN A 208 19.92 -1.85 1.74
N LYS A 209 21.08 -2.08 1.11
CA LYS A 209 21.57 -3.44 0.83
C LYS A 209 21.81 -4.21 2.11
N GLU A 210 22.50 -3.59 3.08
CA GLU A 210 22.77 -4.17 4.40
C GLU A 210 21.47 -4.51 5.14
N TRP A 211 20.46 -3.63 5.07
CA TRP A 211 19.12 -3.94 5.59
C TRP A 211 18.46 -5.11 4.88
N LEU A 212 18.51 -5.16 3.54
CA LEU A 212 17.97 -6.30 2.79
C LEU A 212 18.69 -7.61 3.12
N ASP A 213 20.00 -7.59 3.37
CA ASP A 213 20.73 -8.79 3.79
C ASP A 213 20.15 -9.34 5.10
N ILE A 214 19.92 -8.48 6.09
CA ILE A 214 19.26 -8.85 7.36
C ILE A 214 17.85 -9.42 7.11
N TYR A 215 17.05 -8.79 6.25
CA TYR A 215 15.71 -9.28 5.96
C TYR A 215 15.70 -10.63 5.24
N PHE A 216 16.66 -10.87 4.35
CA PHE A 216 16.78 -12.14 3.63
C PHE A 216 17.28 -13.26 4.55
N GLU A 217 18.14 -12.95 5.51
CA GLU A 217 18.51 -13.88 6.59
C GLU A 217 17.29 -14.27 7.43
N ARG A 218 16.48 -13.29 7.85
CA ARG A 218 15.23 -13.56 8.57
C ARG A 218 14.23 -14.37 7.74
N MET A 219 14.07 -14.07 6.45
CA MET A 219 13.23 -14.88 5.56
C MET A 219 13.75 -16.32 5.42
N ASN A 220 15.07 -16.53 5.51
CA ASN A 220 15.66 -17.86 5.49
C ASN A 220 15.38 -18.64 6.79
N GLU A 221 15.31 -17.96 7.93
CA GLU A 221 14.80 -18.54 9.18
C GLU A 221 13.31 -18.91 9.05
N MET A 222 12.49 -18.00 8.54
CA MET A 222 11.06 -18.23 8.29
C MET A 222 10.83 -19.43 7.36
N TYR A 223 11.60 -19.55 6.28
CA TYR A 223 11.54 -20.66 5.33
C TYR A 223 11.77 -22.04 5.99
N LYS A 224 12.65 -22.09 7.00
CA LYS A 224 12.96 -23.31 7.76
C LYS A 224 11.86 -23.68 8.76
N SER A 225 10.97 -22.76 9.11
CA SER A 225 9.86 -23.03 10.01
C SER A 225 8.90 -24.08 9.43
N THR A 226 8.30 -24.90 10.30
CA THR A 226 7.28 -25.89 9.93
C THR A 226 5.88 -25.29 9.81
N THR A 227 5.66 -24.04 10.26
CA THR A 227 4.34 -23.39 10.27
C THR A 227 3.90 -22.87 8.91
N LEU A 228 4.84 -22.55 8.00
CA LEU A 228 4.52 -22.01 6.69
C LEU A 228 4.07 -23.09 5.70
N SER A 229 3.05 -22.76 4.91
CA SER A 229 2.63 -23.60 3.79
C SER A 229 3.71 -23.68 2.70
N SER A 230 3.72 -24.79 1.96
CA SER A 230 4.63 -24.99 0.83
C SER A 230 4.54 -23.87 -0.20
N ARG A 231 3.34 -23.35 -0.46
CA ARG A 231 3.11 -22.24 -1.41
C ARG A 231 3.88 -20.99 -0.99
N VAL A 232 3.81 -20.60 0.29
CA VAL A 232 4.51 -19.42 0.80
C VAL A 232 6.02 -19.65 0.83
N LYS A 233 6.47 -20.87 1.16
CA LYS A 233 7.89 -21.24 1.04
C LYS A 233 8.42 -21.09 -0.39
N PHE A 234 7.64 -21.46 -1.41
CA PHE A 234 8.01 -21.20 -2.81
C PHE A 234 8.08 -19.71 -3.12
N MET A 235 7.18 -18.88 -2.58
CA MET A 235 7.26 -17.42 -2.76
C MET A 235 8.55 -16.84 -2.16
N ILE A 236 9.04 -17.35 -1.02
CA ILE A 236 10.33 -16.95 -0.45
C ILE A 236 11.48 -17.30 -1.43
N LEU A 237 11.47 -18.53 -1.95
CA LEU A 237 12.49 -18.98 -2.90
C LEU A 237 12.49 -18.12 -4.18
N ASP A 238 11.31 -17.76 -4.70
CA ASP A 238 11.17 -16.89 -5.86
C ASP A 238 11.79 -15.51 -5.61
N VAL A 239 11.58 -14.94 -4.41
CA VAL A 239 12.17 -13.65 -4.01
C VAL A 239 13.70 -13.76 -3.85
N PHE A 240 14.20 -14.87 -3.31
CA PHE A 240 15.64 -15.14 -3.23
C PHE A 240 16.29 -15.20 -4.60
N ASP A 241 15.67 -15.92 -5.53
CA ASP A 241 16.12 -16.00 -6.91
C ASP A 241 16.04 -14.66 -7.63
N LEU A 242 14.98 -13.89 -7.38
CA LEU A 242 14.80 -12.54 -7.94
C LEU A 242 15.92 -11.61 -7.48
N ARG A 243 16.31 -11.64 -6.21
CA ARG A 243 17.43 -10.80 -5.74
C ARG A 243 18.77 -11.29 -6.28
N LYS A 244 19.01 -12.61 -6.33
CA LYS A 244 20.22 -13.20 -6.95
C LYS A 244 20.36 -12.82 -8.43
N SER A 245 19.25 -12.72 -9.15
CA SER A 245 19.21 -12.25 -10.55
C SER A 245 19.32 -10.72 -10.68
N LYS A 246 19.66 -10.00 -9.62
CA LYS A 246 19.72 -8.53 -9.57
C LYS A 246 18.38 -7.89 -9.96
N TRP A 247 17.28 -8.46 -9.48
CA TRP A 247 15.91 -8.02 -9.72
C TRP A 247 15.50 -8.02 -11.19
N THR A 248 16.07 -8.95 -11.97
CA THR A 248 15.65 -9.19 -13.34
C THR A 248 14.60 -10.30 -13.34
N LEU A 249 13.39 -9.96 -13.79
CA LEU A 249 12.32 -10.95 -13.95
C LEU A 249 12.72 -11.91 -15.08
N LYS A 250 12.71 -13.22 -14.80
CA LYS A 250 12.79 -14.24 -15.85
C LYS A 250 11.57 -14.05 -16.75
N ARG A 251 11.77 -13.87 -18.06
CA ARG A 251 10.74 -13.51 -19.08
C ARG A 251 9.53 -14.45 -19.19
N GLY A 252 9.36 -15.46 -18.33
CA GLY A 252 8.32 -16.49 -18.43
C GLY A 252 7.22 -16.49 -17.36
N ASN A 253 7.31 -15.69 -16.29
CA ASN A 253 6.38 -15.78 -15.15
C ASN A 253 5.34 -14.65 -15.04
N GLN A 254 5.23 -13.77 -16.04
CA GLN A 254 4.04 -12.93 -16.16
C GLN A 254 3.08 -13.61 -17.12
N PRO A 255 1.85 -14.00 -16.71
CA PRO A 255 0.78 -14.03 -17.68
C PRO A 255 0.75 -12.62 -18.28
N ALA A 256 1.06 -12.51 -19.57
CA ALA A 256 0.87 -11.26 -20.30
C ALA A 256 -0.56 -10.79 -19.99
N PRO A 257 -0.79 -9.49 -19.70
CA PRO A 257 -2.14 -8.99 -19.49
C PRO A 257 -2.94 -9.32 -20.74
N THR A 258 -3.76 -10.37 -20.66
CA THR A 258 -4.62 -10.78 -21.77
C THR A 258 -5.65 -9.69 -21.92
N THR A 259 -5.68 -9.07 -23.09
CA THR A 259 -6.67 -8.05 -23.38
C THR A 259 -8.06 -8.68 -23.34
N ILE A 260 -9.08 -7.88 -23.00
CA ILE A 260 -10.49 -8.32 -23.02
C ILE A 260 -10.85 -8.95 -24.37
N ALA A 261 -10.25 -8.45 -25.46
CA ALA A 261 -10.35 -9.03 -26.80
C ALA A 261 -9.86 -10.49 -26.87
N GLN A 262 -8.72 -10.82 -26.26
CA GLN A 262 -8.17 -12.17 -26.23
C GLN A 262 -9.01 -13.14 -25.38
N ILE A 263 -9.65 -12.64 -24.32
CA ILE A 263 -10.58 -13.43 -23.50
C ILE A 263 -11.85 -13.77 -24.30
N HIS A 264 -12.40 -12.80 -25.04
CA HIS A 264 -13.58 -13.03 -25.89
C HIS A 264 -13.31 -13.92 -27.11
N GLU A 265 -12.08 -13.90 -27.64
CA GLU A 265 -11.67 -14.75 -28.76
C GLU A 265 -11.47 -16.22 -28.33
N GLN A 266 -10.93 -16.45 -27.13
CA GLN A 266 -10.81 -17.79 -26.54
C GLN A 266 -12.16 -18.40 -26.17
N ALA A 267 -13.15 -17.59 -25.78
CA ALA A 267 -14.51 -18.06 -25.47
C ALA A 267 -15.36 -18.41 -26.71
N LYS A 268 -14.87 -18.11 -27.92
CA LYS A 268 -15.54 -18.44 -29.19
C LYS A 268 -14.96 -19.68 -29.90
N LYS A 269 -13.93 -20.31 -29.33
CA LYS A 269 -13.45 -21.64 -29.74
C LYS A 269 -14.05 -22.70 -28.84
#